data_AF-A0A1Q7FZQ0-F1
#
_entry.id   AF-A0A1Q7FZQ0-F1
#
_cell.length_a   1.000
_cell.length_b   1.000
_cell.length_c   1.000
_cell.angle_alpha   90.00
_cell.angle_beta   90.00
_cell.angle_gamma   90.00
#
_symmetry.space_group_name_H-M   'P 1'
#
loop_
_entity.id
_entity.type
_entity.pdbx_description
1 polymer ?
#
loop_
_entity_poly.entity_id
_entity_poly.type
_entity_poly.pdbx_seq_one_letter_code
_entity_poly.pdbx_strand_id
1 'polypeptide(L)'
;MDDSLAQRLAALESRLARLEASLASVNMDAAKGSIQQWVTEYVSLRLQQLVPETCEHAPDGEVAATGGPVLPGTRIRCTEEVIHRLGRIPIPFVRQMVAQKVAETARAENVVIVDVTFFERAATF
;
A
#
# COMPACT_ATOMS: atom_id res chain seq x y z
N MET A 1 -27.93 -56.83 -4.44
CA MET A 1 -28.23 -55.44 -4.00
C MET A 1 -26.94 -54.64 -3.82
N ASP A 2 -25.80 -55.30 -3.57
CA ASP A 2 -24.52 -54.65 -3.28
C ASP A 2 -23.89 -53.90 -4.46
N ASP A 3 -24.09 -54.34 -5.71
CA ASP A 3 -23.52 -53.65 -6.88
C ASP A 3 -24.08 -52.23 -7.08
N SER A 4 -25.36 -52.03 -6.79
CA SER A 4 -25.99 -50.70 -6.87
C SER A 4 -25.49 -49.76 -5.77
N LEU A 5 -25.20 -50.30 -4.58
CA LEU A 5 -24.63 -49.55 -3.47
C LEU A 5 -23.18 -49.16 -3.79
N ALA A 6 -22.37 -50.11 -4.29
CA ALA A 6 -20.99 -49.88 -4.68
C ALA A 6 -20.87 -48.83 -5.79
N GLN A 7 -21.76 -48.88 -6.79
CA GLN A 7 -21.76 -47.91 -7.88
C GLN A 7 -22.13 -46.49 -7.40
N ARG A 8 -23.06 -46.39 -6.44
CA ARG A 8 -23.42 -45.10 -5.82
C ARG A 8 -22.29 -44.53 -4.95
N LEU A 9 -21.58 -45.39 -4.22
CA LEU A 9 -20.41 -45.00 -3.43
C LEU A 9 -19.27 -44.49 -4.33
N ALA A 10 -18.91 -45.24 -5.37
CA ALA A 10 -17.88 -44.82 -6.32
C ALA A 10 -18.24 -43.48 -7.01
N ALA A 11 -19.52 -43.28 -7.34
CA ALA A 11 -19.98 -42.02 -7.89
C ALA A 11 -19.85 -40.86 -6.89
N LEU A 12 -20.13 -41.07 -5.60
CA LEU A 12 -19.95 -40.06 -4.56
C LEU A 12 -18.48 -39.76 -4.30
N GLU A 13 -17.62 -40.76 -4.22
CA GLU A 13 -16.18 -40.59 -4.07
C GLU A 13 -15.59 -39.78 -5.23
N SER A 14 -15.99 -40.08 -6.48
CA SER A 14 -15.56 -39.30 -7.65
C SER A 14 -16.03 -37.84 -7.61
N ARG A 15 -17.18 -37.56 -6.98
CA ARG A 15 -17.70 -36.19 -6.82
C ARG A 15 -16.97 -35.48 -5.70
N LEU A 16 -16.67 -36.17 -4.61
CA LEU A 16 -15.91 -35.63 -3.48
C LEU A 16 -14.49 -35.27 -3.94
N ALA A 17 -13.79 -36.18 -4.62
CA ALA A 17 -12.44 -35.94 -5.14
C ALA A 17 -12.38 -34.73 -6.10
N ARG A 18 -13.41 -34.54 -6.94
CA ARG A 18 -13.53 -33.35 -7.80
C ARG A 18 -13.74 -32.06 -7.01
N LEU A 19 -14.56 -32.10 -5.96
CA LEU A 19 -14.79 -30.95 -5.09
C LEU A 19 -13.53 -30.59 -4.30
N GLU A 20 -12.81 -31.59 -3.78
CA GLU A 20 -11.54 -31.39 -3.07
C GLU A 20 -10.48 -30.78 -3.99
N ALA A 21 -10.33 -31.29 -5.21
CA ALA A 21 -9.41 -30.72 -6.19
C ALA A 21 -9.77 -29.28 -6.57
N SER A 22 -11.07 -29.00 -6.75
CA SER A 22 -11.55 -27.65 -7.03
C SER A 22 -11.28 -26.71 -5.86
N LEU A 23 -11.53 -27.15 -4.63
CA LEU A 23 -11.33 -26.33 -3.44
C LEU A 23 -9.84 -26.07 -3.17
N ALA A 24 -8.98 -27.06 -3.39
CA ALA A 24 -7.53 -26.91 -3.31
C ALA A 24 -6.98 -25.94 -4.36
N SER A 25 -7.64 -25.80 -5.51
CA SER A 25 -7.25 -24.86 -6.57
C SER A 25 -7.63 -23.40 -6.27
N VAL A 26 -8.51 -23.14 -5.29
CA VAL A 26 -8.88 -21.77 -4.91
C VAL A 26 -7.78 -21.19 -4.03
N ASN A 27 -6.88 -20.42 -4.66
CA ASN A 27 -5.84 -19.67 -3.95
C ASN A 27 -6.39 -18.31 -3.46
N MET A 28 -6.91 -18.31 -2.23
CA MET A 28 -7.46 -17.11 -1.59
C MET A 28 -6.43 -15.99 -1.38
N ASP A 29 -5.16 -16.33 -1.14
CA ASP A 29 -4.10 -15.34 -0.96
C ASP A 29 -3.74 -14.63 -2.27
N ALA A 30 -3.72 -15.37 -3.38
CA ALA A 30 -3.54 -14.79 -4.71
C ALA A 30 -4.72 -13.86 -5.07
N ALA A 31 -5.96 -14.28 -4.79
CA ALA A 31 -7.14 -13.44 -5.00
C ALA A 31 -7.09 -12.16 -4.16
N LYS A 32 -6.70 -12.27 -2.89
CA LYS A 32 -6.53 -11.14 -1.98
C LYS A 32 -5.47 -10.16 -2.48
N GLY A 33 -4.31 -10.66 -2.91
CA GLY A 33 -3.23 -9.83 -3.46
C GLY A 33 -3.66 -9.09 -4.73
N SER A 34 -4.36 -9.78 -5.63
CA SER A 34 -4.91 -9.17 -6.86
C SER A 34 -5.93 -8.07 -6.56
N ILE A 35 -6.84 -8.29 -5.60
CA ILE A 35 -7.81 -7.27 -5.18
C ILE A 35 -7.09 -6.07 -4.56
N GLN A 36 -6.11 -6.31 -3.68
CA GLN A 36 -5.34 -5.22 -3.06
C GLN A 36 -4.62 -4.37 -4.12
N GLN A 37 -4.01 -5.01 -5.12
CA GLN A 37 -3.38 -4.33 -6.23
C GLN A 37 -4.40 -3.48 -7.01
N TRP A 38 -5.53 -4.07 -7.42
CA TRP A 38 -6.57 -3.36 -8.16
C TRP A 38 -7.14 -2.16 -7.39
N VAL A 39 -7.43 -2.31 -6.10
CA VAL A 39 -7.88 -1.20 -5.24
C VAL A 39 -6.82 -0.11 -5.16
N THR A 40 -5.55 -0.49 -5.03
CA THR A 40 -4.43 0.46 -4.97
C THR A 40 -4.32 1.28 -6.26
N GLU A 41 -4.43 0.63 -7.42
CA GLU A 41 -4.41 1.28 -8.72
C GLU A 41 -5.63 2.21 -8.89
N TYR A 42 -6.83 1.71 -8.58
CA TYR A 42 -8.08 2.46 -8.72
C TYR A 42 -8.11 3.72 -7.84
N VAL A 43 -7.75 3.58 -6.56
CA VAL A 43 -7.74 4.71 -5.63
C VAL A 43 -6.64 5.71 -6.00
N SER A 44 -5.46 5.25 -6.45
CA SER A 44 -4.41 6.16 -6.94
C SER A 44 -4.90 7.02 -8.10
N LEU A 45 -5.56 6.40 -9.10
CA LEU A 45 -6.11 7.11 -10.25
C LEU A 45 -7.19 8.13 -9.83
N ARG A 46 -8.12 7.73 -8.94
CA ARG A 46 -9.20 8.60 -8.49
C ARG A 46 -8.69 9.76 -7.64
N LEU A 47 -7.67 9.54 -6.81
CA LEU A 47 -7.07 10.59 -6.02
C LEU A 47 -6.32 11.60 -6.89
N GLN A 48 -5.56 11.15 -7.90
CA GLN A 48 -4.91 12.06 -8.86
C GLN A 48 -5.91 13.00 -9.56
N GLN A 49 -7.11 12.51 -9.88
CA GLN A 49 -8.18 13.31 -10.49
C GLN A 49 -8.81 14.34 -9.53
N LEU A 50 -8.64 14.17 -8.22
CA LEU A 50 -9.20 15.07 -7.19
C LEU A 50 -8.21 16.15 -6.76
N VAL A 51 -6.96 16.09 -7.23
CA VAL A 51 -5.94 17.10 -6.90
C VAL A 51 -6.19 18.36 -7.72
N PRO A 52 -6.36 19.54 -7.10
CA PRO A 52 -6.35 20.80 -7.83
C PRO A 52 -4.99 21.00 -8.51
N GLU A 53 -4.99 21.56 -9.72
CA GLU A 53 -3.85 21.84 -10.63
C GLU A 53 -2.61 22.55 -10.00
N THR A 54 -2.63 22.87 -8.70
CA THR A 54 -1.58 23.61 -7.99
C THR A 54 -0.67 22.74 -7.12
N CYS A 55 -0.87 21.41 -7.02
CA CYS A 55 0.14 20.53 -6.41
C CYS A 55 1.27 20.28 -7.41
N GLU A 56 2.13 21.28 -7.60
CA GLU A 56 3.37 21.16 -8.36
C GLU A 56 4.31 20.17 -7.66
N HIS A 57 4.29 18.92 -8.13
CA HIS A 57 5.26 17.91 -7.73
C HIS A 57 6.57 18.22 -8.46
N ALA A 58 7.40 19.08 -7.87
CA ALA A 58 8.72 19.41 -8.42
C ALA A 58 9.56 18.13 -8.57
N PRO A 59 10.18 17.88 -9.76
CA PRO A 59 10.96 16.69 -9.98
C PRO A 59 12.33 16.73 -9.28
N ASP A 60 12.86 15.53 -9.12
CA ASP A 60 13.99 15.11 -8.32
C ASP A 60 15.24 16.01 -8.42
N GLY A 61 15.76 16.39 -7.25
CA GLY A 61 17.08 17.00 -7.09
C GLY A 61 17.93 16.17 -6.15
N GLU A 62 18.64 15.20 -6.71
CA GLU A 62 19.71 14.46 -6.03
C GLU A 62 20.78 15.45 -5.55
N VAL A 63 20.84 15.69 -4.24
CA VAL A 63 22.04 16.19 -3.59
C VAL A 63 22.25 15.38 -2.32
N ALA A 64 23.20 14.45 -2.39
CA ALA A 64 23.77 13.79 -1.25
C ALA A 64 24.36 14.84 -0.30
N ALA A 65 23.75 15.03 0.87
CA ALA A 65 24.30 15.86 1.93
C ALA A 65 24.23 15.08 3.26
N THR A 66 25.41 14.66 3.70
CA THR A 66 25.77 14.14 5.02
C THR A 66 24.85 14.59 6.16
N GLY A 67 24.02 13.68 6.68
CA GLY A 67 23.32 13.86 7.96
C GLY A 67 21.86 13.39 8.01
N GLY A 68 21.64 12.08 7.86
CA GLY A 68 20.36 11.41 8.14
C GLY A 68 19.37 11.33 6.97
N PRO A 69 18.29 10.53 7.10
CA PRO A 69 17.30 10.36 6.04
C PRO A 69 16.50 11.64 5.80
N VAL A 70 16.08 11.86 4.55
CA VAL A 70 15.24 12.99 4.12
C VAL A 70 13.89 12.50 3.61
N LEU A 71 12.84 13.30 3.82
CA LEU A 71 11.51 12.99 3.29
C LEU A 71 11.56 12.88 1.75
N PRO A 72 11.04 11.80 1.15
CA PRO A 72 11.09 11.58 -0.30
C PRO A 72 10.51 12.75 -1.10
N GLY A 73 11.19 13.14 -2.18
CA GLY A 73 10.80 14.28 -3.02
C GLY A 73 11.05 15.66 -2.38
N THR A 74 11.73 15.72 -1.23
CA THR A 74 11.97 16.97 -0.52
C THR A 74 13.39 17.06 0.04
N ARG A 75 13.75 18.23 0.59
CA ARG A 75 15.03 18.47 1.29
C ARG A 75 14.87 18.50 2.81
N ILE A 76 13.70 18.10 3.34
CA ILE A 76 13.43 18.14 4.79
C ILE A 76 14.04 16.90 5.44
N ARG A 77 14.88 17.11 6.46
CA ARG A 77 15.47 16.02 7.23
C ARG A 77 14.42 15.36 8.12
N CYS A 78 14.54 14.05 8.28
CA CYS A 78 13.65 13.26 9.12
C CYS A 78 14.42 12.17 9.86
N THR A 79 13.73 11.51 10.79
CA THR A 79 14.25 10.32 11.47
C THR A 79 13.99 9.05 10.63
N GLU A 80 14.78 7.99 10.83
CA GLU A 80 14.62 6.72 10.10
C GLU A 80 13.23 6.10 10.32
N GLU A 81 12.69 6.23 11.52
CA GLU A 81 11.35 5.74 11.88
C GLU A 81 10.25 6.43 11.05
N VAL A 82 10.44 7.68 10.64
CA VAL A 82 9.51 8.40 9.74
C VAL A 82 9.53 7.78 8.35
N ILE A 83 10.71 7.43 7.81
CA ILE A 83 10.82 6.74 6.51
C ILE A 83 10.15 5.36 6.57
N HIS A 84 10.40 4.61 7.64
CA HIS A 84 9.77 3.30 7.83
C HIS A 84 8.24 3.41 7.86
N ARG A 85 7.68 4.39 8.58
CA ARG A 85 6.22 4.63 8.65
C ARG A 85 5.64 5.09 7.32
N LEU A 86 6.34 5.96 6.61
CA LEU A 86 5.95 6.40 5.27
C LEU A 86 5.93 5.20 4.30
N GLY A 87 6.91 4.29 4.41
CA GLY A 87 6.99 3.05 3.63
C GLY A 87 5.83 2.09 3.86
N ARG A 88 5.18 2.14 5.03
CA ARG A 88 4.00 1.31 5.36
C ARG A 88 2.70 1.80 4.71
N ILE A 89 2.67 3.00 4.14
CA ILE A 89 1.50 3.53 3.42
C ILE A 89 1.39 2.77 2.08
N PRO A 90 0.37 1.92 1.88
CA PRO A 90 0.35 0.99 0.74
C PRO A 90 0.15 1.68 -0.61
N ILE A 91 -0.54 2.83 -0.62
CA ILE A 91 -0.87 3.56 -1.84
C ILE A 91 0.26 4.57 -2.13
N PRO A 92 1.02 4.42 -3.24
CA PRO A 92 2.17 5.30 -3.53
C PRO A 92 1.79 6.78 -3.61
N PHE A 93 0.63 7.08 -4.21
CA PHE A 93 0.14 8.45 -4.30
C PHE A 93 -0.10 9.07 -2.92
N VAL A 94 -0.78 8.35 -2.02
CA VAL A 94 -1.03 8.82 -0.63
C VAL A 94 0.30 9.01 0.10
N ARG A 95 1.26 8.14 -0.13
CA ARG A 95 2.60 8.25 0.44
C ARG A 95 3.28 9.56 0.03
N GLN A 96 3.27 9.89 -1.26
CA GLN A 96 3.85 11.13 -1.78
C GLN A 96 3.09 12.36 -1.25
N MET A 97 1.76 12.32 -1.24
CA MET A 97 0.91 13.38 -0.71
C MET A 97 1.20 13.66 0.78
N VAL A 98 1.33 12.62 1.60
CA VAL A 98 1.68 12.75 3.02
C VAL A 98 3.08 13.34 3.19
N ALA A 99 4.08 12.84 2.44
CA ALA A 99 5.44 13.36 2.51
C ALA A 99 5.50 14.87 2.17
N GLN A 100 4.79 15.28 1.12
CA GLN A 100 4.73 16.68 0.70
C GLN A 100 4.01 17.55 1.74
N LYS A 101 2.85 17.12 2.24
CA LYS A 101 2.10 17.85 3.29
C LYS A 101 2.93 18.03 4.56
N VAL A 102 3.61 16.97 5.01
CA VAL A 102 4.50 17.03 6.18
C VAL A 102 5.66 17.99 5.92
N ALA A 103 6.24 17.99 4.71
CA ALA A 103 7.30 18.92 4.35
C ALA A 103 6.83 20.37 4.28
N GLU A 104 5.64 20.65 3.74
CA GLU A 104 5.02 21.98 3.74
C GLU A 104 4.77 22.48 5.17
N THR A 105 4.21 21.62 6.03
CA THR A 105 3.98 21.93 7.45
C THR A 105 5.29 22.19 8.18
N ALA A 106 6.32 21.37 7.93
CA ALA A 106 7.64 21.56 8.52
C ALA A 106 8.30 22.87 8.09
N ARG A 107 8.14 23.28 6.81
CA ARG A 107 8.62 24.58 6.32
C ARG A 107 7.86 25.74 6.97
N ALA A 108 6.53 25.62 7.11
CA ALA A 108 5.71 26.66 7.75
C ALA A 108 6.07 26.85 9.23
N GLU A 109 6.37 25.75 9.94
CA GLU A 109 6.74 25.76 11.36
C GLU A 109 8.26 25.90 11.60
N ASN A 110 9.08 26.06 10.55
CA ASN A 110 10.54 26.12 10.60
C ASN A 110 11.20 24.95 11.37
N VAL A 111 10.66 23.75 11.20
CA VAL A 111 11.18 22.54 11.84
C VAL A 111 12.40 22.01 11.08
N VAL A 112 13.51 21.79 11.81
CA VAL A 112 14.79 21.39 11.23
C VAL A 112 14.87 19.88 10.94
N ILE A 113 14.24 19.05 11.79
CA ILE A 113 14.19 17.59 11.65
C ILE A 113 12.79 17.12 12.02
N VAL A 114 12.17 16.34 11.12
CA VAL A 114 10.86 15.72 11.35
C VAL A 114 11.04 14.40 12.12
N ASP A 115 10.51 14.36 13.33
CA ASP A 115 10.38 13.14 14.12
C ASP A 115 8.99 12.50 13.96
N VAL A 116 8.79 11.36 14.62
CA VAL A 116 7.54 10.58 14.55
C VAL A 116 6.35 11.37 15.08
N THR A 117 6.53 12.13 16.16
CA THR A 117 5.45 12.88 16.78
C THR A 117 4.98 14.02 15.90
N PHE A 118 5.91 14.71 15.24
CA PHE A 118 5.59 15.72 14.24
C PHE A 118 4.92 15.08 13.02
N PHE A 119 5.46 13.95 12.55
CA PHE A 119 4.90 13.23 11.41
C PHE A 119 3.45 12.82 11.64
N GLU A 120 3.11 12.21 12.78
CA GLU A 120 1.73 11.82 13.10
C GLU A 120 0.78 13.03 13.13
N ARG A 121 1.22 14.15 13.72
CA ARG A 121 0.43 15.38 13.76
C ARG A 121 0.20 15.97 12.37
N ALA A 122 1.26 16.11 11.59
CA ALA A 122 1.21 16.75 10.27
C ALA A 122 0.60 15.85 9.18
N ALA A 123 0.65 14.52 9.35
CA ALA A 123 0.05 13.54 8.43
C ALA A 123 -1.47 13.36 8.62
N THR A 124 -2.08 14.03 9.60
CA THR A 124 -3.53 14.00 9.80
C THR A 124 -4.23 14.86 8.73
N PHE A 125 -5.32 14.34 8.14
CA PHE A 125 -6.15 15.05 7.15
C PHE A 125 -7.39 15.67 7.81
#